data_AF-C4GFU6-F1
#
_entry.id   AF-C4GFU6-F1
#
_cell.length_a   1.000
_cell.length_b   1.000
_cell.length_c   1.000
_cell.angle_alpha   90.00
_cell.angle_beta   90.00
_cell.angle_gamma   90.00
#
_symmetry.space_group_name_H-M   'P 1'
#
loop_
_entity.id
_entity.type
_entity.pdbx_description
1 polymer ?
#
loop_
_entity_poly.entity_id
_entity_poly.type
_entity_poly.pdbx_seq_one_letter_code
_entity_poly.pdbx_strand_id
1 'polypeptide(L)'
;MHGGTNKGAPKGSQAKAGALYSNYYTDDEKLLAEELELESIDAELRLCKIRLNRALKLEAEQAAEALELERIVETPAIVGGVPITDDPDVPPVQQKTFVRKDYEPIIQRLLGRIESLTLTRQKLINGMKLDITSSDGSMTPTVIELVAVGDDESTG
;
A
#
# COMPACT_ATOMS: atom_id res chain seq x y z
N MET A 1 -46.04 -29.92 -1.36
CA MET A 1 -45.04 -31.00 -1.50
C MET A 1 -43.71 -30.38 -1.91
N HIS A 2 -42.61 -30.87 -1.31
CA HIS A 2 -41.20 -30.48 -1.45
C HIS A 2 -40.72 -30.35 -2.91
N GLY A 3 -39.65 -29.63 -3.24
CA GLY A 3 -38.68 -28.94 -2.41
C GLY A 3 -37.68 -28.17 -3.27
N GLY A 4 -37.46 -26.91 -2.93
CA GLY A 4 -36.33 -26.14 -3.43
C GLY A 4 -35.09 -26.55 -2.65
N THR A 5 -34.11 -27.16 -3.34
CA THR A 5 -32.78 -27.32 -2.78
C THR A 5 -32.14 -25.94 -2.64
N ASN A 6 -32.33 -25.31 -1.49
CA ASN A 6 -31.43 -24.26 -1.02
C ASN A 6 -30.06 -24.91 -0.78
N LYS A 7 -29.28 -25.08 -1.85
CA LYS A 7 -27.82 -25.19 -1.73
C LYS A 7 -27.37 -23.85 -1.17
N GLY A 8 -27.33 -23.74 0.16
CA GLY A 8 -26.79 -22.59 0.86
C GLY A 8 -25.42 -22.21 0.26
N ALA A 9 -25.07 -20.92 0.36
CA ALA A 9 -23.76 -20.43 -0.04
C ALA A 9 -22.68 -21.41 0.43
N PRO A 10 -21.70 -21.78 -0.42
CA PRO A 10 -20.68 -22.75 -0.04
C PRO A 10 -20.01 -22.27 1.25
N LYS A 11 -20.26 -23.00 2.35
CA LYS A 11 -19.59 -22.75 3.62
C LYS A 11 -18.13 -23.14 3.43
N GLY A 12 -17.26 -22.15 3.22
CA GLY A 12 -15.82 -22.36 3.22
C GLY A 12 -15.01 -21.65 2.15
N SER A 13 -15.43 -20.49 1.61
CA SER A 13 -14.46 -19.64 0.90
C SER A 13 -13.61 -18.87 1.91
N GLN A 14 -12.71 -19.57 2.59
CA GLN A 14 -11.52 -18.92 3.15
C GLN A 14 -10.56 -18.73 1.99
N ALA A 15 -10.79 -17.67 1.21
CA ALA A 15 -9.82 -17.26 0.20
C ALA A 15 -8.48 -17.04 0.91
N LYS A 16 -7.49 -17.88 0.62
CA LYS A 16 -6.13 -17.75 1.16
C LYS A 16 -5.57 -16.36 0.82
N ALA A 17 -4.65 -15.87 1.64
CA ALA A 17 -3.87 -14.68 1.30
C ALA A 17 -3.32 -14.81 -0.13
N GLY A 18 -3.53 -13.78 -0.97
CA GLY A 18 -3.07 -13.81 -2.37
C GLY A 18 -3.97 -14.54 -3.37
N ALA A 19 -5.09 -15.17 -2.95
CA ALA A 19 -5.99 -15.89 -3.86
C ALA A 19 -6.68 -15.00 -4.92
N LEU A 20 -6.77 -13.68 -4.67
CA LEU A 20 -7.40 -12.74 -5.60
C LEU A 20 -6.58 -12.52 -6.88
N TYR A 21 -5.26 -12.75 -6.84
CA TYR A 21 -4.34 -12.51 -7.95
C TYR A 21 -3.46 -13.72 -8.30
N SER A 22 -3.80 -14.90 -7.78
CA SER A 22 -3.06 -16.15 -7.98
C SER A 22 -2.87 -16.52 -9.46
N ASN A 23 -3.78 -16.08 -10.32
CA ASN A 23 -3.71 -16.27 -11.77
C ASN A 23 -2.56 -15.52 -12.45
N TYR A 24 -1.94 -14.54 -11.77
CA TYR A 24 -0.90 -13.68 -12.33
C TYR A 24 0.49 -13.95 -11.74
N TYR A 25 0.62 -14.96 -10.87
CA TYR A 25 1.89 -15.31 -10.25
C TYR A 25 2.70 -16.25 -11.14
N THR A 26 4.00 -15.99 -11.19
CA THR A 26 4.97 -17.01 -11.60
C THR A 26 4.98 -18.17 -10.59
N ASP A 27 5.53 -19.31 -10.97
CA ASP A 27 5.53 -20.48 -10.09
C ASP A 27 6.32 -20.25 -8.79
N ASP A 28 7.40 -19.45 -8.86
CA ASP A 28 8.13 -18.99 -7.68
C ASP A 28 7.30 -18.03 -6.79
N GLU A 29 6.50 -17.16 -7.40
CA GLU A 29 5.62 -16.23 -6.68
C GLU A 29 4.44 -16.94 -5.99
N LYS A 30 3.98 -18.07 -6.54
CA LYS A 30 2.93 -18.89 -5.93
C LYS A 30 3.39 -19.52 -4.62
N LEU A 31 4.59 -20.07 -4.58
CA LEU A 31 5.16 -20.68 -3.36
C LEU A 31 5.29 -19.65 -2.23
N LEU A 32 5.71 -18.43 -2.56
CA LEU A 32 5.80 -17.34 -1.59
C LEU A 32 4.42 -16.88 -1.08
N ALA A 33 3.40 -16.89 -1.95
CA ALA A 33 2.04 -16.53 -1.59
C ALA A 33 1.35 -17.59 -0.71
N GLU A 34 1.72 -18.86 -0.84
CA GLU A 34 1.18 -19.94 0.01
C GLU A 34 1.69 -19.90 1.45
N GLU A 35 2.91 -19.38 1.67
CA GLU A 35 3.50 -19.15 3.00
C GLU A 35 3.01 -17.86 3.68
N LEU A 36 2.22 -17.05 2.97
CA LEU A 36 1.87 -15.70 3.39
C LEU A 36 0.73 -15.75 4.42
N GLU A 37 1.07 -15.77 5.71
CA GLU A 37 0.12 -15.44 6.77
C GLU A 37 -0.13 -13.91 6.75
N LEU A 38 -1.32 -13.51 6.31
CA LEU A 38 -1.81 -12.13 6.48
C LEU A 38 -1.68 -11.78 7.98
N GLU A 39 -1.20 -10.57 8.26
CA GLU A 39 -0.93 -10.00 9.60
C GLU A 39 0.50 -10.18 10.16
N SER A 40 1.43 -10.82 9.44
CA SER A 40 2.87 -10.78 9.82
C SER A 40 3.63 -9.63 9.13
N ILE A 41 4.50 -8.95 9.89
CA ILE A 41 5.36 -7.87 9.37
C ILE A 41 6.29 -8.40 8.27
N ASP A 42 6.73 -9.65 8.39
CA ASP A 42 7.62 -10.28 7.40
C ASP A 42 6.90 -10.53 6.06
N ALA A 43 5.63 -10.95 6.09
CA ALA A 43 4.82 -11.11 4.88
C ALA A 43 4.60 -9.76 4.16
N GLU A 44 4.29 -8.71 4.92
CA GLU A 44 4.13 -7.35 4.37
C GLU A 44 5.44 -6.81 3.79
N LEU A 45 6.59 -7.07 4.44
CA LEU A 45 7.92 -6.72 3.94
C LEU A 45 8.23 -7.42 2.61
N ARG A 46 7.94 -8.73 2.50
CA ARG A 46 8.12 -9.49 1.25
C ARG A 46 7.27 -8.88 0.13
N LEU A 47 6.00 -8.59 0.41
CA LEU A 47 5.09 -7.99 -0.57
C LEU A 47 5.55 -6.60 -1.03
N CYS A 48 6.01 -5.74 -0.11
CA CYS A 48 6.53 -4.42 -0.46
C CYS A 48 7.76 -4.50 -1.36
N LYS A 49 8.68 -5.44 -1.08
CA LYS A 49 9.88 -5.66 -1.92
C LYS A 49 9.53 -6.17 -3.31
N ILE A 50 8.58 -7.10 -3.44
CA ILE A 50 8.07 -7.59 -4.73
C ILE A 50 7.50 -6.42 -5.54
N ARG A 51 6.65 -5.60 -4.91
CA ARG A 51 6.04 -4.43 -5.56
C ARG A 51 7.07 -3.39 -5.97
N LEU A 52 8.11 -3.17 -5.16
CA LEU A 52 9.21 -2.25 -5.47
C LEU A 52 9.99 -2.74 -6.69
N ASN A 53 10.39 -4.01 -6.71
CA ASN A 53 11.09 -4.60 -7.86
C ASN A 53 10.26 -4.50 -9.14
N ARG A 54 8.94 -4.73 -9.05
CA ARG A 54 8.03 -4.57 -10.18
C ARG A 54 7.95 -3.11 -10.64
N ALA A 55 7.87 -2.15 -9.72
CA ALA A 55 7.86 -0.73 -10.07
C ALA A 55 9.15 -0.29 -10.76
N LEU A 56 10.32 -0.67 -10.22
CA LEU A 56 11.63 -0.39 -10.83
C LEU A 56 11.78 -1.04 -12.20
N LYS A 57 11.29 -2.28 -12.36
CA LYS A 57 11.30 -2.96 -13.65
C LYS A 57 10.43 -2.23 -14.67
N LEU A 58 9.20 -1.86 -14.31
CA LEU A 58 8.29 -1.14 -15.19
C LEU A 58 8.82 0.26 -15.56
N GLU A 59 9.48 0.93 -14.62
CA GLU A 59 10.16 2.19 -14.88
C GLU A 59 11.29 2.03 -15.91
N ALA A 60 12.13 1.01 -15.74
CA ALA A 60 13.24 0.72 -16.65
C ALA A 60 12.78 0.24 -18.04
N GLU A 61 11.71 -0.56 -18.10
CA GLU A 61 11.13 -1.09 -19.34
C GLU A 61 10.25 -0.07 -20.07
N GLN A 62 9.95 1.08 -19.45
CA GLN A 62 9.11 2.08 -20.07
C GLN A 62 9.82 2.69 -21.29
N ALA A 63 9.36 2.28 -22.47
CA ALA A 63 9.77 2.86 -23.73
C ALA A 63 9.54 4.38 -23.70
N ALA A 64 10.45 5.14 -24.33
CA ALA A 64 10.34 6.61 -24.39
C ALA A 64 9.00 7.09 -24.99
N GLU A 65 8.38 6.26 -25.82
CA GLU A 65 7.11 6.53 -26.51
C GLU A 65 5.87 5.96 -25.78
N ALA A 66 6.04 5.23 -24.67
CA ALA A 66 4.94 4.67 -23.91
C ALA A 66 4.26 5.76 -23.07
N LEU A 67 3.24 6.39 -23.65
CA LEU A 67 2.46 7.44 -23.01
C LEU A 67 1.09 6.92 -22.55
N GLU A 68 0.68 7.35 -21.37
CA GLU A 68 -0.63 7.10 -20.78
C GLU A 68 -1.53 8.31 -21.00
N LEU A 69 -2.82 8.09 -21.26
CA LEU A 69 -3.79 9.18 -21.34
C LEU A 69 -3.97 9.80 -19.94
N GLU A 70 -3.58 11.06 -19.79
CA GLU A 70 -3.73 11.80 -18.54
C GLU A 70 -5.09 12.52 -18.47
N ARG A 71 -5.45 13.17 -19.58
CA ARG A 71 -6.54 14.15 -19.60
C ARG A 71 -7.17 14.25 -20.98
N ILE A 72 -8.49 14.39 -21.01
CA ILE A 72 -9.25 14.83 -22.18
C ILE A 72 -9.88 16.18 -21.84
N VAL A 73 -9.71 17.18 -22.70
CA VAL A 73 -10.38 18.47 -22.59
C VAL A 73 -11.19 18.73 -23.85
N GLU A 74 -12.44 19.10 -23.67
CA GLU A 74 -13.28 19.59 -24.75
C GLU A 74 -13.06 21.10 -24.91
N THR A 75 -12.77 21.50 -26.14
CA THR A 75 -12.55 22.89 -26.52
C THR A 75 -13.50 23.24 -27.67
N PRO A 76 -14.02 24.47 -27.74
CA PRO A 76 -14.87 24.89 -28.85
C PRO A 76 -14.18 24.65 -30.20
N ALA A 77 -14.93 24.14 -31.18
CA ALA A 77 -14.40 23.98 -32.53
C ALA A 77 -14.11 25.36 -33.15
N ILE A 78 -12.96 25.50 -33.81
CA ILE A 78 -12.59 26.75 -34.47
C ILE A 78 -12.82 26.61 -35.98
N VAL A 79 -13.67 27.46 -36.54
CA VAL A 79 -13.92 27.55 -37.99
C VAL A 79 -13.61 28.98 -38.43
N GLY A 80 -12.72 29.14 -39.42
CA GLY A 80 -12.33 30.46 -39.90
C GLY A 80 -11.66 31.37 -38.85
N GLY A 81 -11.10 30.79 -37.78
CA GLY A 81 -10.45 31.53 -36.68
C GLY A 81 -11.40 31.99 -35.58
N VAL A 82 -12.70 31.65 -35.64
CA VAL A 82 -13.69 31.98 -34.63
C VAL A 82 -14.13 30.70 -33.88
N PRO A 83 -14.15 30.68 -32.54
CA PRO A 83 -14.69 29.56 -31.79
C PRO A 83 -16.20 29.49 -31.95
N ILE A 84 -16.70 28.31 -32.29
CA ILE A 84 -18.13 28.01 -32.36
C ILE A 84 -18.54 27.34 -31.05
N THR A 85 -19.40 28.02 -30.29
CA THR A 85 -19.91 27.53 -28.99
C THR A 85 -21.39 27.17 -29.00
N ASP A 86 -22.15 27.71 -29.96
CA ASP A 86 -23.62 27.73 -29.91
C ASP A 86 -24.28 27.01 -31.10
N ASP A 87 -23.48 26.38 -31.97
CA ASP A 87 -23.98 25.64 -33.13
C ASP A 87 -24.14 24.14 -32.77
N PRO A 88 -25.39 23.60 -32.75
CA PRO A 88 -25.63 22.20 -32.44
C PRO A 88 -25.07 21.23 -33.49
N ASP A 89 -24.78 21.71 -34.71
CA ASP A 89 -24.22 20.89 -35.79
C ASP A 89 -22.69 20.83 -35.75
N VAL A 90 -22.04 21.60 -34.86
CA VAL A 90 -20.58 21.64 -34.71
C VAL A 90 -20.17 21.22 -33.29
N PRO A 91 -19.84 19.93 -33.07
CA PRO A 91 -19.45 19.45 -31.75
C PRO A 91 -18.07 19.99 -31.32
N PRO A 92 -17.83 20.15 -30.01
CA PRO A 92 -16.54 20.56 -29.49
C PRO A 92 -15.43 19.54 -29.80
N VAL A 93 -14.20 20.04 -29.92
CA VAL A 93 -13.01 19.24 -30.21
C VAL A 93 -12.42 18.69 -28.92
N GLN A 94 -12.16 17.39 -28.89
CA GLN A 94 -11.46 16.73 -27.80
C GLN A 94 -9.94 16.81 -27.98
N GLN A 95 -9.29 17.56 -27.11
CA GLN A 95 -7.85 17.57 -26.94
C GLN A 95 -7.43 16.52 -25.91
N LYS A 96 -6.67 15.51 -26.34
CA LYS A 96 -6.11 14.47 -25.46
C LYS A 96 -4.68 14.83 -25.08
N THR A 97 -4.37 14.81 -23.79
CA THR A 97 -3.01 14.96 -23.26
C THR A 97 -2.53 13.60 -22.81
N PHE A 98 -1.36 13.19 -23.30
CA PHE A 98 -0.71 11.94 -22.92
C PHE A 98 0.60 12.24 -22.19
N VAL A 99 0.85 11.53 -21.10
CA VAL A 99 2.05 11.72 -20.27
C VAL A 99 2.73 10.39 -20.01
N ARG A 100 4.04 10.46 -19.74
CA ARG A 100 4.78 9.30 -19.26
C ARG A 100 4.30 8.94 -17.85
N LYS A 101 4.19 7.65 -17.55
CA LYS A 101 3.94 7.19 -16.18
C LYS A 101 5.04 7.66 -15.24
N ASP A 102 4.65 8.33 -14.17
CA ASP A 102 5.54 8.65 -13.07
C ASP A 102 5.52 7.53 -12.02
N TYR A 103 6.59 6.72 -12.00
CA TYR A 103 6.76 5.64 -11.02
C TYR A 103 7.39 6.12 -9.70
N GLU A 104 8.01 7.31 -9.69
CA GLU A 104 8.72 7.86 -8.53
C GLU A 104 7.83 7.91 -7.27
N PRO A 105 6.56 8.37 -7.32
CA PRO A 105 5.70 8.40 -6.13
C PRO A 105 5.38 7.02 -5.58
N ILE A 106 5.30 6.00 -6.45
CA ILE A 106 5.04 4.61 -6.05
C ILE A 106 6.28 4.03 -5.38
N ILE A 107 7.46 4.27 -5.98
CA ILE A 107 8.75 3.84 -5.45
C ILE A 107 9.00 4.45 -4.07
N GLN A 108 8.88 5.77 -3.93
CA GLN A 108 9.10 6.47 -2.65
C GLN A 108 8.16 5.98 -1.55
N ARG A 109 6.87 5.76 -1.88
CA ARG A 109 5.90 5.20 -0.92
C ARG A 109 6.30 3.79 -0.46
N LEU A 110 6.77 2.95 -1.38
CA LEU A 110 7.19 1.58 -1.05
C LEU A 110 8.46 1.56 -0.20
N LEU A 111 9.43 2.43 -0.50
CA LEU A 111 10.64 2.58 0.31
C LEU A 111 10.32 3.01 1.75
N GLY A 112 9.49 4.05 1.93
CA GLY A 112 9.07 4.49 3.27
C GLY A 112 8.28 3.42 4.05
N ARG A 113 7.48 2.62 3.35
CA ARG A 113 6.77 1.48 3.97
C ARG A 113 7.74 0.38 4.42
N ILE A 114 8.73 0.04 3.59
CA ILE A 114 9.78 -0.94 3.94
C ILE A 114 10.57 -0.48 5.16
N GLU A 115 10.97 0.78 5.20
CA GLU A 115 11.67 1.37 6.34
C GLU A 115 10.83 1.26 7.62
N SER A 116 9.58 1.71 7.58
CA SER A 116 8.66 1.68 8.73
C SER A 116 8.46 0.26 9.27
N LEU A 117 8.25 -0.71 8.37
CA LEU A 117 8.07 -2.12 8.74
C LEU A 117 9.37 -2.72 9.31
N THR A 118 10.52 -2.37 8.75
CA THR A 118 11.83 -2.82 9.24
C THR A 118 12.09 -2.32 10.65
N LEU A 119 11.81 -1.04 10.92
CA LEU A 119 11.90 -0.46 12.27
C LEU A 119 10.95 -1.15 13.24
N THR A 120 9.70 -1.39 12.83
CA THR A 120 8.71 -2.08 13.66
C THR A 120 9.16 -3.50 13.99
N ARG A 121 9.68 -4.23 13.01
CA ARG A 121 10.24 -5.58 13.19
C ARG A 121 11.40 -5.58 14.19
N GLN A 122 12.34 -4.66 14.05
CA GLN A 122 13.48 -4.54 14.97
C GLN A 122 13.03 -4.21 16.40
N LYS A 123 12.02 -3.34 16.56
CA LYS A 123 11.46 -3.01 17.88
C LYS A 123 10.87 -4.25 18.57
N LEU A 124 10.09 -5.05 17.85
CA LEU A 124 9.50 -6.28 18.37
C LEU A 124 10.55 -7.34 18.70
N ILE A 125 11.57 -7.52 17.84
CA ILE A 125 12.69 -8.45 18.08
C ILE A 125 13.47 -8.05 19.34
N ASN A 126 13.70 -6.76 19.55
CA ASN A 126 14.44 -6.25 20.70
C ASN A 126 13.60 -6.24 22.00
N GLY A 127 12.39 -6.81 22.00
CA GLY A 127 11.50 -6.85 23.17
C GLY A 127 10.98 -5.48 23.60
N MET A 128 11.16 -4.43 22.79
CA MET A 128 10.53 -3.14 23.04
C MET A 128 9.03 -3.30 22.77
N LYS A 129 8.24 -3.39 23.85
CA LYS A 129 6.80 -3.21 23.78
C LYS A 129 6.54 -1.90 23.03
N LEU A 130 5.81 -1.99 21.92
CA LEU A 130 5.17 -0.81 21.36
C LEU A 130 4.13 -0.40 22.39
N ASP A 131 4.44 0.64 23.18
CA ASP A 131 3.43 1.34 23.95
C ASP A 131 2.51 2.04 22.95
N ILE A 132 1.58 1.26 22.39
CA ILE A 132 0.40 1.76 21.71
C ILE A 132 -0.52 2.24 22.83
N THR A 133 -0.09 3.26 23.57
CA THR A 133 -1.00 4.08 24.32
C THR A 133 -1.75 4.88 23.26
N SER A 134 -2.99 4.46 22.97
CA SER A 134 -4.00 5.40 22.51
C SER A 134 -3.81 6.69 23.30
N SER A 135 -3.42 7.77 22.63
CA SER A 135 -3.17 9.06 23.27
C SER A 135 -4.49 9.65 23.74
N ASP A 136 -5.03 9.11 24.82
CA ASP A 136 -6.08 9.76 25.58
C ASP A 136 -5.40 10.67 26.60
N GLY A 137 -4.78 11.74 26.07
CA GLY A 137 -4.46 13.03 26.71
C GLY A 137 -3.87 13.12 28.12
N SER A 138 -3.55 12.04 28.81
CA SER A 138 -3.22 12.04 30.23
C SER A 138 -1.72 11.83 30.43
N MET A 139 -0.94 12.90 30.28
CA MET A 139 0.43 12.97 30.78
C MET A 139 0.38 13.14 32.29
N THR A 140 0.51 12.07 33.05
CA THR A 140 0.98 12.15 34.45
C THR A 140 2.45 11.76 34.48
N PRO A 141 3.34 12.60 35.03
CA PRO A 141 4.76 12.27 35.10
C PRO A 141 5.00 11.14 36.10
N THR A 142 5.73 10.11 35.68
CA THR A 142 6.19 9.04 36.56
C THR A 142 7.32 9.57 37.44
N VAL A 143 7.05 9.74 38.73
CA VAL A 143 8.07 10.08 39.74
C VAL A 143 8.82 8.80 40.11
N ILE A 144 10.13 8.75 39.86
CA ILE A 144 10.99 7.66 40.29
C ILE A 144 11.64 8.09 41.61
N GLU A 145 11.22 7.50 42.73
CA GLU A 145 11.93 7.64 44.00
C GLU A 145 13.12 6.68 44.03
N LEU A 146 14.32 7.26 44.06
CA LEU A 146 15.57 6.54 44.28
C LEU A 146 15.74 6.32 45.80
N VAL A 147 15.39 5.12 46.28
CA VAL A 147 15.75 4.71 47.64
C VAL A 147 17.18 4.18 47.61
N ALA A 148 18.11 4.96 48.17
CA ALA A 148 19.46 4.49 48.46
C ALA A 148 19.38 3.44 49.57
N VAL A 149 19.76 2.20 49.26
CA VAL A 149 20.03 1.17 50.26
C VAL A 149 21.32 1.59 50.96
N GLY A 150 21.21 1.95 52.23
CA GLY A 150 22.37 2.24 53.08
C GLY A 150 23.09 0.93 53.40
N ASP A 151 24.39 0.90 53.10
CA ASP A 151 25.29 -0.18 53.49
C ASP A 151 25.40 -0.23 55.02
N ASP A 152 24.98 -1.36 55.58
CA ASP A 152 25.16 -1.70 57.00
C ASP A 152 26.59 -2.23 57.18
N GLU A 153 27.54 -1.33 57.42
CA GLU A 153 28.89 -1.71 57.87
C GLU A 153 28.95 -1.68 59.40
N SER A 154 28.74 -2.86 59.96
CA SER A 154 29.18 -3.29 61.29
C SER A 154 30.63 -2.87 61.57
N THR A 155 30.85 -2.00 62.55
CA THR A 155 32.05 -2.05 63.42
C THR A 155 31.78 -1.40 64.78
N GLY A 156 31.96 -2.18 65.87
CA GLY A 156 32.00 -1.70 67.25
C GLY A 156 31.32 -2.60 68.26
#